data_AF-A0A2G8LC74-F1
#
_entry.id   AF-A0A2G8LC74-F1
#
_cell.length_a   1.000
_cell.length_b   1.000
_cell.length_c   1.000
_cell.angle_alpha   90.00
_cell.angle_beta   90.00
_cell.angle_gamma   90.00
#
_symmetry.space_group_name_H-M   'P 1'
#
loop_
_entity.id
_entity.type
_entity.pdbx_description
1 polymer ?
#
loop_
_entity_poly.entity_id
_entity_poly.type
_entity_poly.pdbx_seq_one_letter_code
_entity_poly.pdbx_strand_id
1 'polypeptide(L)'
;MGLRESRPKEPVIELESDISIFTFDDEKPEVKITVRGEEVAVETILRKAAYALNMQQRSLKYFGLFQGLHTPIRKYRAGTKVPIDTPGLFNAEVVVDPKEETDLVKDAVALYLACMQVRTEIEQGKLVLSEAQEEILREHDDPGFLVSMPYLEECQKMANYSSIPAGSAIILTVTQRGMHITFQGNKYFCSWRKIKSWTRPDKDLFITFEVYSIPTDTYSFLQLETPQAPYLLSAVIEMIKILQKETSTESFQTSDLTLDHDGTVLSWNNAVFSKSHFTAEKEMASNSTDLSTIPLAPNESGDAEVVVTDPNQKVPI
;
A
#
# COMPACT_ATOMS: atom_id res chain seq x y z
N MET A 1 64.09 5.35 -5.63
CA MET A 1 62.65 5.47 -5.96
C MET A 1 62.12 4.06 -6.20
N GLY A 2 61.40 3.48 -5.24
CA GLY A 2 60.87 2.12 -5.35
C GLY A 2 59.52 2.12 -6.05
N LEU A 3 59.42 1.37 -7.15
CA LEU A 3 58.16 1.05 -7.82
C LEU A 3 57.33 0.16 -6.88
N ARG A 4 56.18 0.65 -6.43
CA ARG A 4 55.18 -0.18 -5.76
C ARG A 4 54.45 -0.99 -6.83
N GLU A 5 54.73 -2.28 -6.88
CA GLU A 5 53.93 -3.25 -7.60
C GLU A 5 52.51 -3.27 -7.01
N SER A 6 51.53 -2.88 -7.82
CA SER A 6 50.12 -3.06 -7.50
C SER A 6 49.80 -4.54 -7.63
N ARG A 7 49.54 -5.22 -6.50
CA ARG A 7 49.01 -6.58 -6.52
C ARG A 7 47.69 -6.60 -7.30
N PRO A 8 47.46 -7.58 -8.18
CA PRO A 8 46.17 -7.76 -8.81
C PRO A 8 45.13 -8.04 -7.71
N LYS A 9 44.04 -7.27 -7.69
CA LYS A 9 42.88 -7.59 -6.85
C LYS A 9 42.36 -8.95 -7.33
N GLU A 10 42.42 -9.96 -6.45
CA GLU A 10 41.78 -11.24 -6.71
C GLU A 10 40.29 -10.99 -7.05
N PRO A 11 39.74 -11.66 -8.07
CA PRO A 11 38.32 -11.56 -8.37
C PRO A 11 37.55 -12.10 -7.18
N VAL A 12 36.74 -11.25 -6.54
CA VAL A 12 35.76 -11.68 -5.55
C VAL A 12 34.77 -12.57 -6.31
N ILE A 13 34.83 -13.88 -6.04
CA ILE A 13 33.86 -14.83 -6.58
C ILE A 13 32.58 -14.61 -5.79
N GLU A 14 31.68 -13.80 -6.33
CA GLU A 14 30.33 -13.63 -5.78
C GLU A 14 29.59 -14.96 -5.92
N LEU A 15 29.22 -15.57 -4.79
CA LEU A 15 28.46 -16.81 -4.76
C LEU A 15 27.08 -16.60 -5.38
N GLU A 16 26.67 -17.51 -6.25
CA GLU A 16 25.30 -17.57 -6.75
C GLU A 16 24.40 -18.18 -5.68
N SER A 17 23.26 -17.54 -5.45
CA SER A 17 22.25 -17.98 -4.50
C SER A 17 20.88 -17.94 -5.15
N ASP A 18 20.00 -18.85 -4.75
CA ASP A 18 18.61 -18.85 -5.20
C ASP A 18 17.72 -18.14 -4.19
N ILE A 19 16.87 -17.24 -4.69
CA ILE A 19 15.81 -16.60 -3.91
C ILE A 19 14.47 -17.18 -4.35
N SER A 20 13.60 -17.50 -3.40
CA SER A 20 12.20 -17.87 -3.66
C SER A 20 11.30 -16.65 -3.63
N ILE A 21 10.44 -16.53 -4.64
CA ILE A 21 9.43 -15.48 -4.75
C ILE A 21 8.05 -16.12 -4.89
N PHE A 22 7.11 -15.70 -4.07
CA PHE A 22 5.75 -16.20 -4.05
C PHE A 22 4.80 -15.27 -4.82
N THR A 23 3.66 -15.82 -5.27
CA THR A 23 2.57 -15.12 -5.96
C THR A 23 1.24 -15.46 -5.29
N PHE A 24 0.14 -14.78 -5.64
CA PHE A 24 -1.22 -15.08 -5.11
C PHE A 24 -1.84 -16.38 -5.64
N ASP A 25 -1.08 -17.14 -6.43
CA ASP A 25 -1.48 -18.41 -6.97
C ASP A 25 -0.86 -19.53 -6.11
N ASP A 26 -1.57 -19.94 -5.07
CA ASP A 26 -1.14 -20.96 -4.11
C ASP A 26 -1.04 -22.36 -4.75
N GLU A 27 -1.64 -22.56 -5.92
CA GLU A 27 -1.53 -23.80 -6.67
C GLU A 27 -0.21 -23.89 -7.45
N LYS A 28 0.46 -22.76 -7.69
CA LYS A 28 1.76 -22.73 -8.36
C LYS A 28 2.92 -22.72 -7.37
N PRO A 29 4.02 -23.42 -7.69
CA PRO A 29 5.21 -23.42 -6.84
C PRO A 29 5.87 -22.04 -6.83
N GLU A 30 6.65 -21.79 -5.78
CA GLU A 30 7.49 -20.60 -5.66
C GLU A 30 8.37 -20.40 -6.92
N VAL A 31 8.49 -19.14 -7.34
CA VAL A 31 9.36 -18.75 -8.45
C VAL A 31 10.79 -18.63 -7.92
N LYS A 32 11.65 -19.56 -8.33
CA LYS A 32 13.07 -19.53 -7.96
C LYS A 32 13.87 -18.70 -8.96
N ILE A 33 14.60 -17.72 -8.44
CA ILE A 33 15.51 -16.90 -9.24
C ILE A 33 16.94 -16.97 -8.69
N THR A 34 17.90 -17.17 -9.58
CA THR A 34 19.32 -17.15 -9.21
C THR A 34 19.87 -15.74 -9.26
N VAL A 35 20.57 -15.32 -8.22
CA VAL A 35 21.15 -13.98 -8.04
C VAL A 35 22.59 -14.09 -7.57
N ARG A 36 23.33 -12.98 -7.62
CA ARG A 36 24.72 -12.88 -7.16
C ARG A 36 24.84 -11.80 -6.10
N GLY A 37 25.66 -12.09 -5.09
CA GLY A 37 25.93 -11.20 -3.95
C GLY A 37 24.99 -11.42 -2.76
N GLU A 38 25.30 -10.75 -1.65
CA GLU A 38 24.53 -10.84 -0.39
C GLU A 38 23.25 -9.99 -0.41
N GLU A 39 23.19 -8.99 -1.30
CA GLU A 39 22.02 -8.13 -1.49
C GLU A 39 21.76 -7.91 -2.97
N VAL A 40 20.48 -7.85 -3.35
CA VAL A 40 20.05 -7.74 -4.75
C VAL A 40 19.10 -6.58 -4.92
N ALA A 41 19.28 -5.81 -5.99
CA ALA A 41 18.35 -4.73 -6.35
C ALA A 41 16.93 -5.27 -6.60
N VAL A 42 15.92 -4.59 -6.06
CA VAL A 42 14.51 -4.95 -6.21
C VAL A 42 14.11 -5.12 -7.67
N GLU A 43 14.57 -4.25 -8.57
CA GLU A 43 14.27 -4.34 -10.00
C GLU A 43 14.88 -5.56 -10.66
N THR A 44 16.02 -6.05 -10.16
CA THR A 44 16.64 -7.28 -10.66
C THR A 44 15.81 -8.48 -10.25
N ILE A 45 15.34 -8.50 -9.00
CA ILE A 45 14.43 -9.53 -8.48
C ILE A 45 13.15 -9.56 -9.31
N LEU A 46 12.46 -8.42 -9.44
CA LEU A 46 11.21 -8.30 -10.21
C LEU A 46 11.40 -8.70 -11.67
N ARG A 47 12.48 -8.26 -12.34
CA ARG A 47 12.75 -8.63 -13.74
C ARG A 47 12.99 -10.12 -13.93
N LYS A 48 13.75 -10.75 -13.04
CA LYS A 48 14.01 -12.20 -13.08
C LYS A 48 12.74 -13.00 -12.79
N ALA A 49 11.94 -12.56 -11.82
CA ALA A 49 10.66 -13.19 -11.49
C ALA A 49 9.69 -13.10 -12.67
N ALA A 50 9.54 -11.91 -13.27
CA ALA A 50 8.71 -11.71 -14.46
C ALA A 50 9.15 -12.58 -15.63
N TYR A 51 10.46 -12.70 -15.86
CA TYR A 51 10.99 -13.61 -16.89
C TYR A 51 10.62 -15.07 -16.62
N ALA A 52 10.79 -15.55 -15.38
CA ALA A 52 10.45 -16.91 -14.99
C ALA A 52 8.93 -17.20 -15.10
N LEU A 53 8.10 -16.20 -14.84
CA LEU A 53 6.64 -16.25 -14.99
C LEU A 53 6.16 -16.03 -16.43
N ASN A 54 7.07 -15.71 -17.37
CA ASN A 54 6.74 -15.33 -18.74
C ASN A 54 5.84 -14.08 -18.84
N MET A 55 5.94 -13.19 -17.85
CA MET A 55 5.27 -11.90 -17.79
C MET A 55 6.04 -10.85 -18.61
N GLN A 56 5.32 -9.98 -19.30
CA GLN A 56 5.94 -8.96 -20.14
C GLN A 56 6.56 -7.86 -19.28
N GLN A 57 7.75 -7.39 -19.70
CA GLN A 57 8.51 -6.38 -18.95
C GLN A 57 7.75 -5.05 -18.77
N ARG A 58 6.86 -4.70 -19.72
CA ARG A 58 6.02 -3.49 -19.62
C ARG A 58 5.01 -3.55 -18.47
N SER A 59 4.65 -4.74 -18.02
CA SER A 59 3.67 -4.98 -16.96
C SER A 59 4.29 -4.87 -15.57
N LEU A 60 5.62 -4.90 -15.46
CA LEU A 60 6.32 -4.77 -14.18
C LEU A 60 5.97 -3.50 -13.40
N LYS A 61 5.53 -2.43 -14.09
CA LYS A 61 5.08 -1.19 -13.44
C LYS A 61 3.85 -1.39 -12.55
N TYR A 62 3.09 -2.47 -12.75
CA TYR A 62 1.91 -2.81 -11.95
C TYR A 62 2.24 -3.59 -10.68
N PHE A 63 3.43 -4.18 -10.61
CA PHE A 63 3.80 -5.12 -9.56
C PHE A 63 4.88 -4.55 -8.63
N GLY A 64 4.89 -5.05 -7.40
CA GLY A 64 5.85 -4.68 -6.38
C GLY A 64 6.35 -5.90 -5.63
N LEU A 65 7.54 -5.75 -5.07
CA LEU A 65 8.12 -6.77 -4.20
C LEU A 65 7.76 -6.45 -2.75
N PHE A 66 7.18 -7.42 -2.07
CA PHE A 66 6.73 -7.33 -0.70
C PHE A 66 7.40 -8.38 0.18
N GLN A 67 7.48 -8.08 1.48
CA GLN A 67 7.84 -9.03 2.52
C GLN A 67 6.57 -9.44 3.28
N GLY A 68 6.39 -10.74 3.52
CA GLY A 68 5.25 -11.29 4.28
C GLY A 68 4.19 -11.89 3.36
N LEU A 69 4.03 -13.22 3.43
CA LEU A 69 3.08 -13.98 2.62
C LEU A 69 1.64 -13.71 3.07
N HIS A 70 0.74 -13.37 2.14
CA HIS A 70 -0.70 -13.03 2.34
C HIS A 70 -1.01 -11.85 3.27
N THR A 71 -0.07 -11.47 4.14
CA THR A 71 -0.12 -10.32 5.04
C THR A 71 1.15 -9.50 4.85
N PRO A 72 1.16 -8.56 3.88
CA PRO A 72 2.35 -7.77 3.56
C PRO A 72 2.79 -6.93 4.76
N ILE A 73 4.04 -7.09 5.19
CA ILE A 73 4.67 -6.33 6.27
C ILE A 73 5.34 -5.09 5.70
N ARG A 74 5.96 -5.24 4.52
CA ARG A 74 6.78 -4.20 3.89
C ARG A 74 6.70 -4.28 2.38
N LYS A 75 6.65 -3.13 1.72
CA LYS A 75 6.91 -2.99 0.28
C LYS A 75 8.34 -2.51 0.07
N TYR A 76 9.10 -3.17 -0.80
CA TYR A 76 10.41 -2.69 -1.21
C TYR A 76 10.30 -1.69 -2.36
N ARG A 77 11.13 -0.65 -2.32
CA ARG A 77 11.12 0.41 -3.32
C ARG A 77 12.02 0.08 -4.49
N ALA A 78 11.63 0.57 -5.67
CA ALA A 78 12.54 0.66 -6.80
C ALA A 78 13.82 1.42 -6.38
N GLY A 79 14.99 0.86 -6.72
CA GLY A 79 16.32 1.39 -6.45
C GLY A 79 16.94 0.89 -5.15
N THR A 80 16.17 0.22 -4.29
CA THR A 80 16.67 -0.37 -3.05
C THR A 80 17.21 -1.78 -3.27
N LYS A 81 18.02 -2.26 -2.32
CA LYS A 81 18.50 -3.64 -2.30
C LYS A 81 17.82 -4.41 -1.18
N VAL A 82 17.69 -5.72 -1.41
CA VAL A 82 17.09 -6.68 -0.49
C VAL A 82 18.13 -7.75 -0.17
N PRO A 83 18.36 -8.07 1.12
CA PRO A 83 19.19 -9.20 1.52
C PRO A 83 18.65 -10.52 0.95
N ILE A 84 19.52 -11.40 0.45
CA ILE A 84 19.12 -12.67 -0.19
C ILE A 84 18.37 -13.63 0.74
N ASP A 85 18.57 -13.51 2.04
CA ASP A 85 17.96 -14.33 3.10
C ASP A 85 16.62 -13.78 3.59
N THR A 86 16.10 -12.73 2.95
CA THR A 86 14.81 -12.13 3.31
C THR A 86 13.69 -13.16 3.17
N PRO A 87 13.02 -13.56 4.26
CA PRO A 87 11.97 -14.57 4.20
C PRO A 87 10.65 -13.99 3.65
N GLY A 88 9.91 -14.83 2.93
CA GLY A 88 8.54 -14.53 2.50
C GLY A 88 8.44 -13.40 1.48
N LEU A 89 9.37 -13.35 0.53
CA LEU A 89 9.30 -12.40 -0.58
C LEU A 89 8.14 -12.75 -1.51
N PHE A 90 7.32 -11.75 -1.79
CA PHE A 90 6.06 -11.94 -2.48
C PHE A 90 5.90 -10.87 -3.58
N ASN A 91 5.46 -11.29 -4.76
CA ASN A 91 5.17 -10.40 -5.87
C ASN A 91 3.65 -10.16 -5.94
N ALA A 92 3.23 -8.94 -5.62
CA ALA A 92 1.83 -8.52 -5.64
C ALA A 92 1.62 -7.38 -6.63
N GLU A 93 0.42 -7.29 -7.16
CA GLU A 93 -0.04 -6.07 -7.79
C GLU A 93 -0.11 -4.93 -6.77
N VAL A 94 0.41 -3.79 -7.18
CA VAL A 94 0.50 -2.54 -6.43
C VAL A 94 -0.52 -1.54 -6.94
N VAL A 95 -0.94 -1.68 -8.19
CA VAL A 95 -1.77 -0.67 -8.85
C VAL A 95 -3.19 -0.84 -8.36
N VAL A 96 -3.74 0.33 -8.03
CA VAL A 96 -5.03 0.51 -7.38
C VAL A 96 -5.93 1.40 -8.24
N ASP A 97 -5.44 1.81 -9.42
CA ASP A 97 -6.18 2.66 -10.36
C ASP A 97 -6.75 1.80 -11.49
N PRO A 98 -8.08 1.57 -11.51
CA PRO A 98 -8.75 0.80 -12.56
C PRO A 98 -8.43 1.27 -13.98
N LYS A 99 -8.11 2.56 -14.17
CA LYS A 99 -7.76 3.09 -15.50
C LYS A 99 -6.41 2.60 -15.97
N GLU A 100 -5.43 2.52 -15.06
CA GLU A 100 -4.10 2.00 -15.38
C GLU A 100 -4.11 0.48 -15.59
N GLU A 101 -5.03 -0.24 -14.93
CA GLU A 101 -5.25 -1.70 -15.04
C GLU A 101 -5.78 -2.14 -16.42
N THR A 102 -6.45 -1.27 -17.18
CA THR A 102 -6.96 -1.60 -18.53
C THR A 102 -5.87 -2.11 -19.51
N ASP A 103 -4.61 -1.75 -19.26
CA ASP A 103 -3.46 -2.19 -20.04
C ASP A 103 -3.03 -3.64 -19.72
N LEU A 104 -3.47 -4.22 -18.60
CA LEU A 104 -3.15 -5.59 -18.19
C LEU A 104 -3.66 -6.64 -19.18
N VAL A 105 -4.77 -6.36 -19.88
CA VAL A 105 -5.32 -7.25 -20.93
C VAL A 105 -4.30 -7.60 -22.03
N LYS A 106 -3.26 -6.76 -22.19
CA LYS A 106 -2.20 -6.96 -23.17
C LYS A 106 -1.12 -7.96 -22.71
N ASP A 107 -1.22 -8.46 -21.48
CA ASP A 107 -0.33 -9.42 -20.84
C ASP A 107 -1.14 -10.41 -19.98
N ALA A 108 -1.45 -11.57 -20.56
CA ALA A 108 -2.30 -12.58 -19.93
C ALA A 108 -1.76 -13.06 -18.56
N VAL A 109 -0.45 -13.08 -18.35
CA VAL A 109 0.15 -13.48 -17.07
C VAL A 109 -0.07 -12.40 -16.01
N ALA A 110 0.16 -11.14 -16.38
CA ALA A 110 -0.06 -10.01 -15.47
C ALA A 110 -1.53 -9.92 -15.06
N LEU A 111 -2.46 -10.02 -16.03
CA LEU A 111 -3.89 -10.04 -15.77
C LEU A 111 -4.30 -11.23 -14.88
N TYR A 112 -3.76 -12.42 -15.14
CA TYR A 112 -4.02 -13.58 -14.30
C TYR A 112 -3.61 -13.36 -12.84
N LEU A 113 -2.40 -12.82 -12.61
CA LEU A 113 -1.91 -12.55 -11.26
C LEU A 113 -2.76 -11.49 -10.53
N ALA A 114 -3.23 -10.47 -11.25
CA ALA A 114 -4.18 -9.48 -10.74
C ALA A 114 -5.50 -10.14 -10.29
N CYS A 115 -6.10 -10.96 -11.15
CA CYS A 115 -7.32 -11.70 -10.82
C CYS A 115 -7.12 -12.63 -9.60
N MET A 116 -5.98 -13.32 -9.51
CA MET A 116 -5.67 -14.19 -8.36
C MET A 116 -5.53 -13.41 -7.04
N GLN A 117 -4.92 -12.22 -7.09
CA GLN A 117 -4.86 -11.34 -5.93
C GLN A 117 -6.25 -10.96 -5.44
N VAL A 118 -7.09 -10.46 -6.33
CA VAL A 118 -8.45 -10.02 -6.02
C VAL A 118 -9.30 -11.18 -5.49
N ARG A 119 -9.18 -12.36 -6.10
CA ARG A 119 -9.83 -13.59 -5.62
C ARG A 119 -9.41 -13.92 -4.19
N THR A 120 -8.11 -13.89 -3.91
CA THR A 120 -7.59 -14.13 -2.56
C THR A 120 -8.13 -13.10 -1.56
N GLU A 121 -8.27 -11.85 -1.97
CA GLU A 121 -8.82 -10.79 -1.13
C GLU A 121 -10.33 -10.97 -0.86
N ILE A 122 -11.09 -11.49 -1.81
CA ILE A 122 -12.49 -11.91 -1.62
C ILE A 122 -12.58 -13.07 -0.63
N GLU A 123 -11.77 -14.12 -0.83
CA GLU A 123 -11.76 -15.31 0.03
C GLU A 123 -11.36 -14.98 1.48
N GLN A 124 -10.49 -13.98 1.67
CA GLN A 124 -10.10 -13.46 2.98
C GLN A 124 -11.12 -12.48 3.59
N GLY A 125 -12.21 -12.18 2.88
CA GLY A 125 -13.24 -11.23 3.32
C GLY A 125 -12.80 -9.77 3.32
N LYS A 126 -11.69 -9.44 2.64
CA LYS A 126 -11.20 -8.05 2.47
C LYS A 126 -12.07 -7.31 1.46
N LEU A 127 -12.48 -8.00 0.41
CA LEU A 127 -13.46 -7.54 -0.57
C LEU A 127 -14.81 -8.22 -0.31
N VAL A 128 -15.86 -7.42 -0.16
CA VAL A 128 -17.20 -7.92 0.17
C VAL A 128 -18.06 -7.88 -1.09
N LEU A 129 -18.54 -9.05 -1.50
CA LEU A 129 -19.45 -9.22 -2.64
C LEU A 129 -20.89 -8.89 -2.25
N SER A 130 -21.64 -8.29 -3.17
CA SER A 130 -23.10 -8.36 -3.13
C SER A 130 -23.58 -9.69 -3.72
N GLU A 131 -24.79 -10.14 -3.36
CA GLU A 131 -25.37 -11.39 -3.89
C GLU A 131 -25.40 -11.41 -5.43
N ALA A 132 -25.69 -10.28 -6.07
CA ALA A 132 -25.69 -10.18 -7.53
C ALA A 132 -24.29 -10.34 -8.14
N GLN A 133 -23.26 -9.82 -7.46
CA GLN A 133 -21.86 -9.96 -7.91
C GLN A 133 -21.33 -11.37 -7.68
N GLU A 134 -21.74 -12.02 -6.59
CA GLU A 134 -21.34 -13.40 -6.32
C GLU A 134 -21.80 -14.34 -7.43
N GLU A 135 -23.03 -14.17 -7.93
CA GLU A 135 -23.53 -14.98 -9.04
C GLU A 135 -22.75 -14.72 -10.34
N ILE A 136 -22.48 -13.44 -10.67
CA ILE A 136 -21.68 -13.08 -11.86
C ILE A 136 -20.26 -13.65 -11.76
N LEU A 137 -19.61 -13.53 -10.61
CA LEU A 137 -18.23 -14.02 -10.42
C LEU A 137 -18.16 -15.54 -10.35
N ARG A 138 -19.23 -16.23 -9.88
CA ARG A 138 -19.30 -17.69 -9.92
C ARG A 138 -19.35 -18.23 -11.35
N GLU A 139 -19.99 -17.52 -12.28
CA GLU A 139 -19.91 -17.83 -13.71
C GLU A 139 -18.47 -17.64 -14.28
N HIS A 140 -17.59 -17.02 -13.51
CA HIS A 140 -16.22 -16.67 -13.87
C HIS A 140 -15.14 -17.45 -13.07
N ASP A 141 -15.54 -18.44 -12.27
CA ASP A 141 -14.62 -19.30 -11.51
C ASP A 141 -13.80 -20.28 -12.39
N ASP A 142 -14.04 -20.30 -13.71
CA ASP A 142 -13.23 -21.06 -14.67
C ASP A 142 -11.80 -20.49 -14.74
N PRO A 143 -10.74 -21.30 -14.58
CA PRO A 143 -9.35 -20.88 -14.77
C PRO A 143 -9.08 -20.18 -16.11
N GLY A 144 -9.82 -20.53 -17.17
CA GLY A 144 -9.75 -19.87 -18.48
C GLY A 144 -10.34 -18.45 -18.50
N PHE A 145 -11.13 -18.09 -17.48
CA PHE A 145 -11.75 -16.78 -17.34
C PHE A 145 -10.92 -15.82 -16.49
N LEU A 146 -10.09 -16.31 -15.57
CA LEU A 146 -9.16 -15.50 -14.77
C LEU A 146 -8.06 -14.82 -15.61
N VAL A 147 -7.92 -15.20 -16.88
CA VAL A 147 -7.09 -14.51 -17.88
C VAL A 147 -7.88 -13.47 -18.70
N SER A 148 -9.08 -13.10 -18.27
CA SER A 148 -9.97 -12.16 -18.96
C SER A 148 -10.26 -10.90 -18.13
N MET A 149 -10.31 -9.74 -18.81
CA MET A 149 -10.58 -8.45 -18.17
C MET A 149 -11.97 -8.34 -17.51
N PRO A 150 -13.04 -8.99 -18.00
CA PRO A 150 -14.37 -8.87 -17.39
C PRO A 150 -14.45 -9.27 -15.91
N TYR A 151 -13.66 -10.26 -15.46
CA TYR A 151 -13.61 -10.62 -14.03
C TYR A 151 -13.12 -9.43 -13.19
N LEU A 152 -12.03 -8.82 -13.63
CA LEU A 152 -11.41 -7.67 -12.97
C LEU A 152 -12.34 -6.45 -13.00
N GLU A 153 -13.00 -6.20 -14.14
CA GLU A 153 -13.95 -5.09 -14.30
C GLU A 153 -15.15 -5.20 -13.35
N GLU A 154 -15.64 -6.41 -13.07
CA GLU A 154 -16.70 -6.62 -12.08
C GLU A 154 -16.19 -6.38 -10.66
N CYS A 155 -14.96 -6.83 -10.37
CA CYS A 155 -14.30 -6.59 -9.10
C CYS A 155 -14.04 -5.10 -8.84
N GLN A 156 -13.64 -4.34 -9.86
CA GLN A 156 -13.39 -2.89 -9.79
C GLN A 156 -14.62 -2.07 -9.37
N LYS A 157 -15.84 -2.62 -9.50
CA LYS A 157 -17.08 -1.96 -9.05
C LYS A 157 -17.28 -2.05 -7.54
N MET A 158 -16.50 -2.87 -6.83
CA MET A 158 -16.63 -3.04 -5.39
C MET A 158 -16.09 -1.83 -4.64
N ALA A 159 -16.81 -1.40 -3.59
CA ALA A 159 -16.49 -0.20 -2.84
C ALA A 159 -15.07 -0.20 -2.23
N ASN A 160 -14.50 -1.39 -1.99
CA ASN A 160 -13.18 -1.55 -1.39
C ASN A 160 -12.11 -2.08 -2.36
N TYR A 161 -12.40 -2.24 -3.65
CA TYR A 161 -11.44 -2.79 -4.61
C TYR A 161 -10.12 -2.03 -4.61
N SER A 162 -10.22 -0.70 -4.62
CA SER A 162 -9.05 0.16 -4.62
C SER A 162 -8.50 0.44 -3.22
N SER A 163 -8.49 -0.57 -2.36
CA SER A 163 -8.16 -0.36 -0.94
C SER A 163 -7.26 -1.41 -0.33
N ILE A 164 -6.40 -0.94 0.57
CA ILE A 164 -5.44 -1.79 1.27
C ILE A 164 -5.83 -1.89 2.76
N PRO A 165 -6.13 -3.09 3.27
CA PRO A 165 -6.37 -3.30 4.69
C PRO A 165 -5.05 -3.27 5.48
N ALA A 166 -4.98 -2.46 6.55
CA ALA A 166 -3.87 -2.47 7.49
C ALA A 166 -4.35 -3.05 8.84
N GLY A 167 -3.99 -4.30 9.09
CA GLY A 167 -4.37 -5.10 10.25
C GLY A 167 -4.01 -4.42 11.56
N SER A 168 -5.05 -4.14 12.36
CA SER A 168 -4.98 -3.67 13.75
C SER A 168 -6.32 -4.00 14.42
N ALA A 169 -6.49 -3.68 15.72
CA ALA A 169 -7.80 -3.79 16.40
C ALA A 169 -8.89 -2.90 15.76
N ILE A 170 -8.46 -2.01 14.85
CA ILE A 170 -9.27 -1.23 13.94
C ILE A 170 -9.13 -1.81 12.52
N ILE A 171 -10.21 -1.79 11.75
CA ILE A 171 -10.11 -2.08 10.31
C ILE A 171 -9.77 -0.76 9.63
N LEU A 172 -8.52 -0.64 9.17
CA LEU A 172 -8.06 0.52 8.41
C LEU A 172 -8.03 0.17 6.93
N THR A 173 -8.70 0.99 6.12
CA THR A 173 -8.79 0.83 4.67
C THR A 173 -8.33 2.11 4.00
N VAL A 174 -7.21 2.04 3.29
CA VAL A 174 -6.60 3.18 2.57
C VAL A 174 -7.16 3.22 1.15
N THR A 175 -7.76 4.33 0.71
CA THR A 175 -8.29 4.50 -0.65
C THR A 175 -7.60 5.65 -1.37
N GLN A 176 -7.91 5.85 -2.65
CA GLN A 176 -7.40 6.98 -3.42
C GLN A 176 -7.70 8.34 -2.77
N ARG A 177 -8.83 8.50 -2.05
CA ARG A 177 -9.31 9.81 -1.56
C ARG A 177 -9.07 10.06 -0.07
N GLY A 178 -8.90 9.00 0.71
CA GLY A 178 -8.61 9.12 2.14
C GLY A 178 -8.40 7.77 2.80
N MET A 179 -8.47 7.74 4.11
CA MET A 179 -8.52 6.52 4.90
C MET A 179 -9.89 6.35 5.54
N HIS A 180 -10.40 5.12 5.52
CA HIS A 180 -11.56 4.70 6.31
C HIS A 180 -11.07 3.92 7.52
N ILE A 181 -11.60 4.27 8.70
CA ILE A 181 -11.26 3.63 9.96
C ILE A 181 -12.55 3.04 10.53
N THR A 182 -12.58 1.74 10.77
CA THR A 182 -13.68 1.11 11.50
C THR A 182 -13.20 0.68 12.87
N PHE A 183 -13.81 1.22 13.92
CA PHE A 183 -13.51 0.90 15.32
C PHE A 183 -14.80 0.70 16.10
N GLN A 184 -14.95 -0.45 16.75
CA GLN A 184 -16.14 -0.79 17.55
C GLN A 184 -17.46 -0.59 16.79
N GLY A 185 -17.47 -0.88 15.48
CA GLY A 185 -18.63 -0.70 14.59
C GLY A 185 -18.86 0.73 14.08
N ASN A 186 -18.15 1.73 14.63
CA ASN A 186 -18.17 3.10 14.13
C ASN A 186 -17.24 3.24 12.93
N LYS A 187 -17.70 3.97 11.90
CA LYS A 187 -16.94 4.22 10.68
C LYS A 187 -16.53 5.68 10.62
N TYR A 188 -15.24 5.91 10.45
CA TYR A 188 -14.65 7.23 10.30
C TYR A 188 -14.00 7.36 8.94
N PHE A 189 -13.94 8.59 8.42
CA PHE A 189 -13.24 8.91 7.19
C PHE A 189 -12.32 10.11 7.42
N CYS A 190 -11.09 10.04 6.89
CA CYS A 190 -10.17 11.16 6.85
C CYS A 190 -9.62 11.33 5.44
N SER A 191 -9.93 12.46 4.81
CA SER A 191 -9.42 12.80 3.48
C SER A 191 -7.92 13.05 3.52
N TRP A 192 -7.21 12.61 2.47
CA TRP A 192 -5.80 12.97 2.27
C TRP A 192 -5.60 14.48 2.23
N ARG A 193 -6.57 15.28 1.75
CA ARG A 193 -6.46 16.75 1.70
C ARG A 193 -6.49 17.41 3.08
N LYS A 194 -6.88 16.68 4.13
CA LYS A 194 -6.97 17.17 5.51
C LYS A 194 -5.82 16.72 6.40
N ILE A 195 -4.97 15.84 5.89
CA ILE A 195 -3.76 15.40 6.56
C ILE A 195 -2.63 16.32 6.12
N LYS A 196 -2.05 17.08 7.04
CA LYS A 196 -0.95 18.02 6.74
C LYS A 196 0.38 17.29 6.63
N SER A 197 0.64 16.36 7.53
CA SER A 197 1.89 15.62 7.59
C SER A 197 1.69 14.26 8.24
N TRP A 198 2.68 13.38 8.10
CA TRP A 198 2.81 12.21 8.96
C TRP A 198 4.25 11.98 9.37
N THR A 199 4.40 11.28 10.49
CA THR A 199 5.70 10.84 11.02
C THR A 199 5.61 9.39 11.48
N ARG A 200 6.71 8.67 11.32
CA ARG A 200 6.95 7.35 11.89
C ARG A 200 8.40 7.31 12.35
N PRO A 201 8.66 7.28 13.67
CA PRO A 201 9.99 7.05 14.19
C PRO A 201 10.58 5.74 13.64
N ASP A 202 11.91 5.65 13.56
CA ASP A 202 12.57 4.47 12.99
C ASP A 202 12.22 3.21 13.78
N LYS A 203 11.92 2.12 13.06
CA LYS A 203 11.45 0.82 13.57
C LYS A 203 10.21 0.85 14.47
N ASP A 204 9.49 1.97 14.49
CA ASP A 204 8.30 2.12 15.30
C ASP A 204 7.06 1.50 14.62
N LEU A 205 6.16 0.95 15.46
CA LEU A 205 4.84 0.46 15.08
C LEU A 205 3.84 1.62 14.98
N PHE A 206 4.17 2.78 15.54
CA PHE A 206 3.30 3.95 15.55
C PHE A 206 3.51 4.85 14.33
N ILE A 207 2.41 5.16 13.64
CA ILE A 207 2.34 6.24 12.66
C ILE A 207 1.49 7.36 13.26
N THR A 208 2.01 8.59 13.21
CA THR A 208 1.29 9.77 13.66
C THR A 208 0.93 10.64 12.45
N PHE A 209 -0.36 10.83 12.21
CA PHE A 209 -0.91 11.75 11.20
C PHE A 209 -1.33 13.06 11.86
N GLU A 210 -0.89 14.19 11.30
CA GLU A 210 -1.34 15.53 11.69
C GLU A 210 -2.60 15.89 10.88
N VAL A 211 -3.77 15.78 11.51
CA VAL A 211 -5.09 15.97 10.90
C VAL A 211 -5.62 17.37 11.22
N TYR A 212 -6.00 18.11 10.19
CA TYR A 212 -6.63 19.42 10.32
C TYR A 212 -8.08 19.29 10.81
N SER A 213 -8.43 20.06 11.83
CA SER A 213 -9.78 20.13 12.41
C SER A 213 -10.50 21.38 11.89
N ILE A 214 -11.62 21.16 11.19
CA ILE A 214 -12.43 22.23 10.59
C ILE A 214 -13.12 23.10 11.66
N PRO A 215 -13.75 22.55 12.72
CA PRO A 215 -14.46 23.36 13.70
C PRO A 215 -13.56 24.34 14.46
N THR A 216 -12.30 23.97 14.70
CA THR A 216 -11.38 24.73 15.54
C THR A 216 -10.29 25.47 14.78
N ASP A 217 -10.12 25.21 13.46
CA ASP A 217 -8.98 25.68 12.64
C ASP A 217 -7.61 25.33 13.29
N THR A 218 -7.55 24.18 13.98
CA THR A 218 -6.34 23.65 14.62
C THR A 218 -5.93 22.30 14.02
N TYR A 219 -4.83 21.74 14.53
CA TYR A 219 -4.36 20.40 14.18
C TYR A 219 -4.53 19.46 15.36
N SER A 220 -4.79 18.20 15.02
CA SER A 220 -4.92 17.08 15.95
C SER A 220 -4.05 15.93 15.47
N PHE A 221 -3.71 15.02 16.37
CA PHE A 221 -2.84 13.89 16.05
C PHE A 221 -3.63 12.59 16.09
N LEU A 222 -3.68 11.90 14.95
CA LEU A 222 -4.16 10.53 14.86
C LEU A 222 -2.96 9.59 14.91
N GLN A 223 -2.86 8.83 15.99
CA GLN A 223 -1.79 7.83 16.17
C GLN A 223 -2.34 6.42 15.91
N LEU A 224 -1.70 5.70 15.00
CA LEU A 224 -2.06 4.33 14.62
C LEU A 224 -0.92 3.38 14.98
N GLU A 225 -1.20 2.35 15.78
CA GLU A 225 -0.27 1.27 16.08
C GLU A 225 -0.53 0.08 15.15
N THR A 226 0.46 -0.31 14.34
CA THR A 226 0.34 -1.49 13.49
C THR A 226 1.70 -2.10 13.13
N PRO A 227 1.81 -3.45 13.11
CA PRO A 227 3.00 -4.12 12.57
C PRO A 227 3.20 -3.88 11.07
N GLN A 228 2.18 -3.39 10.37
CA GLN A 228 2.22 -3.08 8.94
C GLN A 228 2.50 -1.60 8.68
N ALA A 229 3.02 -0.85 9.65
CA ALA A 229 3.28 0.59 9.49
C ALA A 229 4.12 0.94 8.24
N PRO A 230 5.22 0.23 7.90
CA PRO A 230 5.96 0.49 6.66
C PRO A 230 5.14 0.25 5.39
N TYR A 231 4.31 -0.80 5.38
CA TYR A 231 3.43 -1.11 4.26
C TYR A 231 2.32 -0.07 4.11
N LEU A 232 1.67 0.32 5.21
CA LEU A 232 0.65 1.36 5.25
C LEU A 232 1.16 2.69 4.68
N LEU A 233 2.33 3.18 5.12
CA LEU A 233 2.91 4.42 4.59
C LEU A 233 3.25 4.31 3.10
N SER A 234 3.68 3.13 2.65
CA SER A 234 3.93 2.89 1.22
C SER A 234 2.63 2.96 0.41
N ALA A 235 1.55 2.38 0.91
CA ALA A 235 0.23 2.47 0.30
C ALA A 235 -0.28 3.92 0.23
N VAL A 236 -0.18 4.67 1.34
CA VAL A 236 -0.57 6.09 1.41
C VAL A 236 0.16 6.91 0.35
N ILE A 237 1.46 6.68 0.15
CA ILE A 237 2.23 7.39 -0.88
C ILE A 237 1.76 7.07 -2.29
N GLU A 238 1.44 5.81 -2.59
CA GLU A 238 0.87 5.45 -3.91
C GLU A 238 -0.49 6.13 -4.14
N MET A 239 -1.37 6.17 -3.15
CA MET A 239 -2.65 6.87 -3.27
C MET A 239 -2.45 8.36 -3.56
N ILE A 240 -1.49 8.98 -2.89
CA ILE A 240 -1.24 10.41 -3.07
C ILE A 240 -0.54 10.71 -4.40
N LYS A 241 0.32 9.82 -4.90
CA LYS A 241 0.84 9.89 -6.27
C LYS A 241 -0.30 9.92 -7.29
N ILE A 242 -1.27 9.02 -7.14
CA ILE A 242 -2.42 8.94 -8.04
C ILE A 242 -3.23 10.26 -7.95
N LEU A 243 -3.50 10.75 -6.75
CA LEU A 243 -4.21 12.04 -6.57
C LEU A 243 -3.47 13.23 -7.18
N GLN A 244 -2.15 13.29 -7.06
CA GLN A 244 -1.37 14.38 -7.65
C GLN A 244 -1.43 14.35 -9.17
N LYS A 245 -1.35 13.17 -9.79
CA LYS A 245 -1.52 13.01 -11.25
C LYS A 245 -2.88 13.51 -11.74
N GLU A 246 -3.95 13.37 -10.94
CA GLU A 246 -5.28 13.86 -11.32
C GLU A 246 -5.41 15.39 -11.24
N THR A 247 -4.64 16.03 -10.36
CA THR A 247 -4.83 17.45 -9.99
C THR A 247 -3.73 18.36 -10.51
N SER A 248 -2.61 17.80 -10.94
CA SER A 248 -1.44 18.51 -11.45
C SER A 248 -0.96 17.90 -12.77
N THR A 249 -0.46 18.74 -13.67
CA THR A 249 0.29 18.32 -14.88
C THR A 249 1.76 18.00 -14.60
N GLU A 250 2.25 18.22 -13.37
CA GLU A 250 3.64 18.00 -12.98
C GLU A 250 3.88 16.63 -12.34
N SER A 251 5.14 16.17 -12.38
CA SER A 251 5.60 14.93 -11.74
C SER A 251 5.39 14.93 -10.22
N PHE A 252 5.13 13.76 -9.65
CA PHE A 252 4.95 13.54 -8.21
C PHE A 252 6.01 14.28 -7.36
N GLN A 253 5.53 15.15 -6.46
CA GLN A 253 6.40 15.96 -5.59
C GLN A 253 6.90 15.12 -4.41
N THR A 254 8.12 14.59 -4.55
CA THR A 254 8.82 13.77 -3.54
C THR A 254 9.76 14.57 -2.64
N SER A 255 9.96 15.86 -2.92
CA SER A 255 11.01 16.69 -2.30
C SER A 255 10.94 16.79 -0.79
N ASP A 256 9.77 16.55 -0.20
CA ASP A 256 9.54 16.68 1.24
C ASP A 256 9.54 15.32 1.98
N LEU A 257 9.94 14.23 1.31
CA LEU A 257 10.06 12.90 1.95
C LEU A 257 11.38 12.80 2.73
N THR A 258 11.28 12.54 4.03
CA THR A 258 12.44 12.11 4.82
C THR A 258 12.50 10.59 4.83
N LEU A 259 13.65 10.05 4.40
CA LEU A 259 13.86 8.61 4.26
C LEU A 259 14.93 8.12 5.23
N ASP A 260 14.78 6.88 5.67
CA ASP A 260 15.84 6.14 6.36
C ASP A 260 16.85 5.55 5.36
N HIS A 261 17.98 5.03 5.88
CA HIS A 261 19.06 4.40 5.12
C HIS A 261 18.61 3.26 4.20
N ASP A 262 17.54 2.55 4.56
CA ASP A 262 16.96 1.45 3.79
C ASP A 262 15.85 1.90 2.82
N GLY A 263 15.66 3.22 2.68
CA GLY A 263 14.65 3.83 1.83
C GLY A 263 13.25 3.87 2.44
N THR A 264 13.06 3.47 3.70
CA THR A 264 11.78 3.58 4.39
C THR A 264 11.41 5.04 4.66
N VAL A 265 10.12 5.36 4.63
CA VAL A 265 9.63 6.74 4.86
C VAL A 265 9.48 6.98 6.34
N LEU A 266 10.18 7.99 6.84
CA LEU A 266 10.12 8.42 8.24
C LEU A 266 9.16 9.60 8.42
N SER A 267 9.11 10.54 7.48
CA SER A 267 8.16 11.65 7.53
C SER A 267 7.87 12.22 6.16
N TRP A 268 6.72 12.89 6.05
CA TRP A 268 6.35 13.62 4.85
C TRP A 268 5.42 14.80 5.14
N ASN A 269 5.64 15.90 4.42
CA ASN A 269 4.67 16.99 4.32
C ASN A 269 3.77 16.74 3.12
N ASN A 270 2.46 16.75 3.37
CA ASN A 270 1.49 16.35 2.36
C ASN A 270 1.20 17.46 1.36
N ALA A 271 1.70 17.30 0.14
CA ALA A 271 1.51 18.27 -0.92
C ALA A 271 0.07 18.34 -1.48
N VAL A 272 -0.82 17.38 -1.17
CA VAL A 272 -2.26 17.49 -1.51
C VAL A 272 -3.09 18.17 -0.41
N PHE A 273 -2.47 18.52 0.73
CA PHE A 273 -3.13 19.23 1.82
C PHE A 273 -3.71 20.57 1.34
N SER A 274 -4.96 20.84 1.70
CA SER A 274 -5.60 22.12 1.39
C SER A 274 -6.65 22.46 2.44
N LYS A 275 -6.66 23.72 2.87
CA LYS A 275 -7.73 24.27 3.72
C LYS A 275 -9.00 24.63 2.92
N SER A 276 -8.97 24.61 1.58
CA SER A 276 -9.97 25.30 0.74
C SER A 276 -10.79 24.44 -0.24
N HIS A 277 -10.82 23.11 -0.12
CA HIS A 277 -11.63 22.25 -1.01
C HIS A 277 -12.09 20.96 -0.31
N PHE A 278 -13.37 20.84 0.04
CA PHE A 278 -13.91 19.65 0.73
C PHE A 278 -15.22 19.10 0.14
N THR A 279 -15.69 19.60 -1.00
CA THR A 279 -17.05 19.29 -1.49
C THR A 279 -17.19 17.85 -1.99
N ALA A 280 -16.18 17.32 -2.71
CA ALA A 280 -16.18 15.94 -3.20
C ALA A 280 -16.07 14.89 -2.08
N GLU A 281 -15.62 15.30 -0.90
CA GLU A 281 -15.39 14.42 0.24
C GLU A 281 -16.67 14.19 1.05
N LYS A 282 -17.64 15.11 0.98
CA LYS A 282 -18.94 14.97 1.64
C LYS A 282 -19.75 13.80 1.10
N GLU A 283 -19.65 13.49 -0.20
CA GLU A 283 -20.32 12.34 -0.80
C GLU A 283 -19.68 11.02 -0.37
N MET A 284 -18.34 10.97 -0.26
CA MET A 284 -17.62 9.77 0.19
C MET A 284 -17.72 9.54 1.70
N ALA A 285 -17.88 10.60 2.49
CA ALA A 285 -18.17 10.54 3.91
C ALA A 285 -19.67 10.28 4.21
N SER A 286 -20.55 10.13 3.21
CA SER A 286 -22.00 10.00 3.45
C SER A 286 -22.39 8.87 4.40
N ASN A 287 -21.55 7.84 4.52
CA ASN A 287 -21.72 6.70 5.43
C ASN A 287 -20.64 6.61 6.54
N SER A 288 -19.92 7.70 6.83
CA SER A 288 -18.82 7.71 7.81
C SER A 288 -18.68 9.07 8.49
N THR A 289 -18.26 9.09 9.76
CA THR A 289 -17.99 10.33 10.47
C THR A 289 -16.65 10.91 10.00
N ASP A 290 -16.67 12.15 9.51
CA ASP A 290 -15.45 12.84 9.08
C ASP A 290 -14.60 13.22 10.29
N LEU A 291 -13.38 12.66 10.40
CA LEU A 291 -12.48 12.90 11.52
C LEU A 291 -12.12 14.38 11.69
N SER A 292 -12.08 15.15 10.61
CA SER A 292 -11.79 16.58 10.68
C SER A 292 -12.90 17.41 11.31
N THR A 293 -14.10 16.84 11.48
CA THR A 293 -15.23 17.51 12.12
C THR A 293 -15.34 17.18 13.60
N ILE A 294 -14.53 16.24 14.10
CA ILE A 294 -14.46 15.91 15.51
C ILE A 294 -13.48 16.89 16.17
N PRO A 295 -13.90 17.62 17.21
CA PRO A 295 -12.97 18.38 18.03
C PRO A 295 -12.13 17.39 18.84
N LEU A 296 -10.97 17.03 18.30
CA LEU A 296 -9.96 16.24 19.00
C LEU A 296 -9.18 17.18 19.92
N ALA A 297 -9.09 16.84 21.21
CA ALA A 297 -8.38 17.66 22.18
C ALA A 297 -6.91 17.86 21.75
N PRO A 298 -6.37 19.09 21.84
CA PRO A 298 -4.94 19.30 21.63
C PRO A 298 -4.17 18.56 22.73
N ASN A 299 -3.27 17.65 22.34
CA ASN A 299 -2.44 16.88 23.27
C ASN A 299 -1.54 17.83 24.10
N GLU A 300 -1.78 17.93 25.41
CA GLU A 300 -0.84 18.53 26.37
C GLU A 300 0.08 17.49 27.05
N SER A 301 -0.06 16.19 26.75
CA SER A 301 0.78 15.13 27.33
C SER A 301 1.01 14.00 26.32
N GLY A 302 2.27 13.58 26.17
CA GLY A 302 2.76 12.63 25.16
C GLY A 302 2.37 11.16 25.35
N ASP A 303 1.21 10.87 25.92
CA ASP A 303 0.63 9.52 25.98
C ASP A 303 -0.76 9.58 25.31
N ALA A 304 -0.90 8.95 24.14
CA ALA A 304 -2.14 8.99 23.38
C ALA A 304 -3.11 7.89 23.84
N GLU A 305 -4.24 8.30 24.40
CA GLU A 305 -5.47 7.51 24.39
C GLU A 305 -6.47 8.26 23.48
N VAL A 306 -6.87 7.65 22.36
CA VAL A 306 -7.95 8.18 21.53
C VAL A 306 -9.27 7.85 22.23
N VAL A 307 -9.72 8.72 23.13
CA VAL A 307 -11.07 8.63 23.69
C VAL A 307 -12.07 9.20 22.69
N VAL A 308 -12.65 8.33 21.86
CA VAL A 308 -13.87 8.67 21.12
C VAL A 308 -15.04 8.61 22.11
N THR A 309 -15.39 9.74 22.74
CA THR A 309 -16.64 9.81 23.50
C THR A 309 -17.83 9.96 22.56
N ASP A 310 -18.86 9.14 22.77
CA ASP A 310 -20.16 9.25 22.08
C ASP A 310 -20.80 10.62 22.36
N PRO A 311 -21.10 11.45 21.33
CA PRO A 311 -21.74 12.74 21.51
C PRO A 311 -23.17 12.65 22.11
N ASN A 312 -23.75 11.45 22.24
CA ASN A 312 -25.05 11.23 22.87
C ASN A 312 -24.99 10.81 24.35
N GLN A 313 -23.80 10.72 24.94
CA GLN A 313 -23.68 10.35 26.35
C GLN A 313 -24.05 11.55 27.24
N LYS A 314 -25.32 11.60 27.69
CA LYS A 314 -25.76 12.57 28.70
C LYS A 314 -24.96 12.37 29.99
N VAL A 315 -24.22 13.39 30.39
CA VAL A 315 -23.55 13.45 31.70
C VAL A 315 -24.62 13.37 32.80
N PRO A 316 -24.57 12.39 33.71
CA PRO A 316 -25.38 12.42 34.91
C PRO A 316 -24.84 13.51 35.85
N ILE A 317 -25.75 14.37 36.34
CA ILE A 317 -25.49 15.36 37.40
C ILE A 317 -25.18 14.63 38.70
#